data_AF-A0A0C1UK48-F1
#
_entry.id   AF-A0A0C1UK48-F1
#
_cell.length_a   1.000
_cell.length_b   1.000
_cell.length_c   1.000
_cell.angle_alpha   90.00
_cell.angle_beta   90.00
_cell.angle_gamma   90.00
#
_symmetry.space_group_name_H-M   'P 1'
#
loop_
_entity.id
_entity.type
_entity.pdbx_description
1 polymer ?
#
loop_
_entity_poly.entity_id
_entity_poly.type
_entity_poly.pdbx_seq_one_letter_code
_entity_poly.pdbx_strand_id
1 'polypeptide(L)'
;MAEQFYSILTSIGKAKIANASIFGTKLNLTTLALGDGSGKYYNPTESQEVLVNEVWRGNIGAIATDSENSNWIVIETMIAGNVGGFFIREVGVFDDEGSLIAIGNTQKPINQL
;
A
#
# COMPACT_ATOMS: atom_id res chain seq x y z
N MET A 1 -22.50 -9.54 1.31
CA MET A 1 -21.31 -10.13 1.96
C MET A 1 -20.26 -9.04 1.98
N ALA A 2 -19.89 -8.52 3.15
CA ALA A 2 -18.93 -7.42 3.23
C ALA A 2 -17.57 -7.91 2.71
N GLU A 3 -17.13 -7.37 1.57
CA GLU A 3 -15.74 -7.55 1.12
C GLU A 3 -14.85 -6.97 2.21
N GLN A 4 -14.18 -7.85 2.96
CA GLN A 4 -13.22 -7.45 3.96
C GLN A 4 -11.97 -6.98 3.20
N PHE A 5 -11.89 -5.67 2.97
CA PHE A 5 -10.64 -5.05 2.52
C PHE A 5 -9.67 -5.04 3.68
N TYR A 6 -8.52 -5.63 3.45
CA TYR A 6 -7.46 -5.68 4.44
C TYR A 6 -6.12 -5.45 3.76
N SER A 7 -5.26 -4.76 4.50
CA SER A 7 -3.85 -4.65 4.20
C SER A 7 -3.08 -5.57 5.13
N ILE A 8 -2.17 -6.36 4.57
CA ILE A 8 -1.18 -7.10 5.34
C ILE A 8 0.18 -6.43 5.19
N LEU A 9 0.98 -6.56 6.24
CA LEU A 9 2.39 -6.24 6.18
C LEU A 9 3.12 -7.44 5.59
N THR A 10 4.03 -7.19 4.66
CA THR A 10 4.92 -8.23 4.14
C THR A 10 5.93 -8.63 5.22
N SER A 11 6.60 -9.77 5.04
CA SER A 11 7.70 -10.19 5.92
C SER A 11 8.78 -9.11 6.03
N ILE A 12 9.07 -8.44 4.91
CA ILE A 12 10.03 -7.33 4.85
C ILE A 12 9.51 -6.11 5.61
N GLY A 13 8.25 -5.74 5.39
CA GLY A 13 7.62 -4.63 6.09
C GLY A 13 7.57 -4.84 7.59
N LYS A 14 7.21 -6.05 8.05
CA LYS A 14 7.25 -6.40 9.47
C LYS A 14 8.65 -6.28 10.05
N ALA A 15 9.68 -6.78 9.36
CA ALA A 15 11.06 -6.68 9.81
C ALA A 15 11.53 -5.21 9.89
N LYS A 16 11.18 -4.40 8.88
CA LYS A 16 11.52 -2.97 8.84
C LYS A 16 10.78 -2.16 9.90
N ILE A 17 9.49 -2.43 10.12
CA ILE A 17 8.71 -1.78 11.18
C ILE A 17 9.23 -2.19 12.56
N ALA A 18 9.57 -3.47 12.76
CA ALA A 18 10.19 -3.93 14.00
C ALA A 18 11.53 -3.22 14.23
N ASN A 19 12.39 -3.14 13.22
CA ASN A 19 13.65 -2.41 13.31
C ASN A 19 13.43 -0.91 13.57
N ALA A 20 12.51 -0.26 12.86
CA ALA A 20 12.14 1.14 13.06
C ALA A 20 11.69 1.40 14.50
N SER A 21 10.87 0.51 15.07
CA SER A 21 10.42 0.59 16.46
C SER A 21 11.56 0.38 17.46
N ILE A 22 12.47 -0.57 17.20
CA ILE A 22 13.63 -0.87 18.06
C ILE A 22 14.66 0.27 18.04
N PHE A 23 14.96 0.81 16.86
CA PHE A 23 16.00 1.82 16.66
C PHE A 23 15.46 3.26 16.77
N GLY A 24 14.16 3.44 16.99
CA GLY A 24 13.51 4.77 16.96
C GLY A 24 13.63 5.47 15.61
N THR A 25 13.93 4.73 14.55
CA THR A 25 14.04 5.26 13.18
C THR A 25 12.67 5.21 12.53
N LYS A 26 12.27 6.30 11.86
CA LYS A 26 10.99 6.33 11.16
C LYS A 26 11.14 5.56 9.85
N LEU A 27 10.26 4.59 9.61
CA LEU A 27 10.22 3.91 8.31
C LEU A 27 9.76 4.91 7.24
N ASN A 28 10.64 5.20 6.28
CA ASN A 28 10.36 6.17 5.23
C ASN A 28 9.66 5.49 4.06
N LEU A 29 8.33 5.61 4.03
CA LEU A 29 7.54 5.16 2.89
C LEU A 29 7.69 6.24 1.81
N THR A 30 8.15 5.88 0.62
CA THR A 30 8.39 6.89 -0.44
C THR A 30 7.41 6.76 -1.58
N THR A 31 6.95 5.54 -1.83
CA THR A 31 6.27 5.20 -3.08
C THR A 31 5.04 4.37 -2.78
N LEU A 32 3.94 4.70 -3.44
CA LEU A 32 2.71 3.95 -3.45
C LEU A 32 2.51 3.41 -4.86
N ALA A 33 2.27 2.11 -4.97
CA ALA A 33 1.88 1.49 -6.22
C ALA A 33 0.46 0.95 -6.12
N LEU A 34 -0.24 0.99 -7.24
CA LEU A 34 -1.57 0.44 -7.41
C LEU A 34 -1.51 -0.59 -8.52
N GLY A 35 -2.28 -1.64 -8.35
CA GLY A 35 -2.43 -2.69 -9.34
C GLY A 35 -3.88 -3.09 -9.52
N ASP A 36 -4.15 -3.71 -10.66
CA ASP A 36 -5.47 -4.24 -10.99
C ASP A 36 -5.54 -5.76 -10.79
N GLY A 37 -4.51 -6.40 -10.23
CA GLY A 37 -4.48 -7.85 -9.97
C GLY A 37 -4.64 -8.69 -11.24
N SER A 38 -4.30 -8.15 -12.42
CA SER A 38 -4.54 -8.77 -13.72
C SER A 38 -6.02 -9.11 -13.95
N GLY A 39 -6.93 -8.29 -13.41
CA GLY A 39 -8.37 -8.51 -13.46
C GLY A 39 -8.91 -9.63 -12.57
N LYS A 40 -8.05 -10.27 -11.76
CA LYS A 40 -8.44 -11.34 -10.83
C LYS A 40 -8.23 -10.91 -9.38
N TYR A 41 -9.12 -11.38 -8.53
CA TYR A 41 -8.94 -11.25 -7.09
C TYR A 41 -8.00 -12.33 -6.60
N TYR A 42 -7.06 -11.94 -5.75
CA TYR A 42 -6.19 -12.87 -5.06
C TYR A 42 -6.03 -12.41 -3.60
N ASN A 43 -5.69 -13.36 -2.74
CA ASN A 43 -5.33 -13.04 -1.36
C ASN A 43 -3.86 -12.64 -1.34
N PRO A 44 -3.52 -11.40 -0.95
CA PRO A 44 -2.13 -11.01 -0.79
C PRO A 44 -1.45 -11.92 0.23
N THR A 45 -0.18 -12.23 -0.03
CA THR A 45 0.65 -13.05 0.84
C THR A 45 1.76 -12.23 1.47
N GLU A 46 2.21 -12.60 2.67
CA GLU A 46 3.26 -11.84 3.37
C GLU A 46 4.63 -11.97 2.68
N SER A 47 4.83 -13.02 1.89
CA SER A 47 6.05 -13.25 1.10
C SER A 47 6.07 -12.45 -0.20
N GLN A 48 5.05 -11.66 -0.48
CA GLN A 48 4.98 -10.89 -1.71
C GLN A 48 5.91 -9.69 -1.63
N GLU A 49 6.69 -9.51 -2.70
CA GLU A 49 7.65 -8.40 -2.83
C GLU A 49 7.21 -7.39 -3.89
N VAL A 50 6.26 -7.77 -4.74
CA VAL A 50 5.73 -6.98 -5.85
C VAL A 50 4.23 -7.15 -6.00
N LEU A 51 3.57 -6.20 -6.65
CA LEU A 51 2.17 -6.33 -7.04
C LEU A 51 2.04 -7.37 -8.17
N VAL A 52 0.88 -8.00 -8.28
CA VAL A 52 0.60 -8.99 -9.34
C VAL A 52 0.57 -8.31 -10.71
N ASN A 53 -0.11 -7.16 -10.80
CA ASN A 53 -0.05 -6.32 -11.99
C ASN A 53 -0.11 -4.84 -11.60
N GLU A 54 1.05 -4.20 -11.57
CA GLU A 54 1.17 -2.77 -11.30
C GLU A 54 0.63 -1.96 -12.50
N VAL A 55 -0.33 -1.09 -12.24
CA VAL A 55 -0.92 -0.18 -13.24
C VAL A 55 -0.54 1.28 -12.98
N TRP A 56 -0.12 1.58 -11.76
CA TRP A 56 0.30 2.92 -11.38
C TRP A 56 1.32 2.88 -10.25
N ARG A 57 2.25 3.83 -10.28
CA ARG A 57 3.22 4.06 -9.21
C ARG A 57 3.44 5.56 -9.08
N GLY A 58 3.45 6.05 -7.84
CA GLY A 58 3.72 7.45 -7.56
C GLY A 58 4.27 7.66 -6.16
N ASN A 59 4.84 8.83 -5.93
CA ASN A 59 5.34 9.18 -4.61
C ASN A 59 4.19 9.38 -3.62
N ILE A 60 4.46 9.01 -2.37
CA ILE A 60 3.58 9.31 -1.25
C ILE A 60 3.66 10.81 -0.96
N GLY A 61 2.49 11.45 -0.86
CA GLY A 61 2.39 12.88 -0.59
C GLY A 61 2.40 13.20 0.90
N ALA A 62 1.72 12.38 1.71
CA ALA A 62 1.71 12.53 3.16
C ALA A 62 1.68 11.18 3.86
N ILE A 63 2.36 11.13 5.02
CA ILE A 63 2.35 10.00 5.94
C ILE A 63 2.04 10.56 7.31
N ALA A 64 0.90 10.18 7.84
CA ALA A 64 0.48 10.51 9.19
C ALA A 64 0.31 9.23 10.00
N THR A 65 0.64 9.28 11.28
CA THR A 65 0.21 8.23 12.21
C THR A 65 -1.16 8.65 12.74
N ASP A 66 -2.08 7.71 12.85
CA ASP A 66 -3.42 8.01 13.36
C ASP A 66 -3.34 8.46 14.83
N SER A 67 -4.08 9.51 15.18
CA SER A 67 -4.07 10.08 16.53
C SER A 67 -4.80 9.23 17.56
N GLU A 68 -5.78 8.43 17.12
CA GLU A 68 -6.51 7.51 18.00
C GLU A 68 -5.81 6.15 18.07
N ASN A 69 -5.11 5.75 17.00
CA ASN A 69 -4.40 4.49 16.92
C ASN A 69 -2.94 4.69 16.48
N SER A 70 -2.01 4.76 17.45
CA SER A 70 -0.57 4.87 17.15
C SER A 70 0.00 3.69 16.33
N ASN A 71 -0.75 2.59 16.21
CA ASN A 71 -0.41 1.45 15.38
C ASN A 71 -0.88 1.58 13.92
N TRP A 72 -1.61 2.64 13.57
CA TRP A 72 -2.13 2.88 12.23
C TRP A 72 -1.36 4.00 11.55
N ILE A 73 -1.02 3.75 10.29
CA ILE A 73 -0.34 4.71 9.42
C ILE A 73 -1.31 5.04 8.30
N VAL A 74 -1.64 6.32 8.20
CA VAL A 74 -2.43 6.90 7.12
C VAL A 74 -1.47 7.42 6.07
N ILE A 75 -1.66 6.96 4.83
CA ILE A 75 -0.83 7.31 3.69
C ILE A 75 -1.73 7.97 2.66
N GLU A 76 -1.37 9.16 2.25
CA GLU A 76 -2.11 9.91 1.24
C GLU A 76 -1.21 10.16 0.03
N THR A 77 -1.77 9.96 -1.15
CA THR A 77 -1.12 10.31 -2.41
C THR A 77 -2.15 10.95 -3.34
N MET A 78 -1.67 11.85 -4.18
CA MET A 78 -2.51 12.49 -5.19
C MET A 78 -2.30 11.77 -6.52
N ILE A 79 -3.36 11.14 -7.01
CA ILE A 79 -3.40 10.55 -8.34
C ILE A 79 -4.07 11.58 -9.23
N ALA A 80 -3.34 12.13 -10.20
CA ALA A 80 -3.95 13.04 -11.16
C ALA A 80 -5.07 12.32 -11.92
N GLY A 81 -6.23 12.95 -12.08
CA GLY A 81 -7.40 12.33 -12.72
C GLY A 81 -7.18 11.89 -14.18
N ASN A 82 -6.12 12.38 -14.83
CA ASN A 82 -5.68 11.91 -16.15
C ASN A 82 -5.05 10.51 -16.13
N VAL A 83 -4.68 10.01 -14.94
CA VAL A 83 -4.05 8.70 -14.74
C VAL A 83 -5.09 7.67 -14.26
N GLY A 84 -6.36 7.84 -14.66
CA GLY A 84 -7.46 6.91 -14.35
C GLY A 84 -7.69 5.85 -15.44
N GLY A 85 -8.80 5.11 -15.33
CA GLY A 85 -9.21 4.10 -16.32
C GLY A 85 -8.89 2.64 -15.94
N PHE A 86 -8.37 2.40 -14.74
CA PHE A 86 -8.12 1.07 -14.20
C PHE A 86 -8.91 0.83 -12.90
N PHE A 87 -9.13 -0.44 -12.60
CA PHE A 87 -9.70 -0.88 -11.33
C PHE A 87 -8.55 -1.10 -10.35
N ILE A 88 -8.54 -0.43 -9.21
CA ILE A 88 -7.59 -0.76 -8.15
C ILE A 88 -8.10 -2.03 -7.48
N ARG A 89 -7.28 -3.07 -7.55
CA ARG A 89 -7.49 -4.34 -6.85
C ARG A 89 -6.46 -4.58 -5.76
N GLU A 90 -5.29 -4.00 -5.94
CA GLU A 90 -4.17 -4.13 -5.03
C GLU A 90 -3.49 -2.78 -4.84
N VAL A 91 -3.04 -2.54 -3.61
CA VAL A 91 -2.29 -1.35 -3.20
C VAL A 91 -1.03 -1.85 -2.55
N GLY A 92 0.13 -1.43 -3.05
CA GLY A 92 1.42 -1.69 -2.44
C GLY A 92 2.06 -0.41 -1.95
N VAL A 93 2.70 -0.48 -0.79
CA VAL A 93 3.44 0.63 -0.20
C VAL A 93 4.91 0.24 -0.13
N PHE A 94 5.77 1.07 -0.69
CA PHE A 94 7.20 0.86 -0.78
C PHE A 94 7.98 1.91 0.02
N ASP A 95 9.11 1.50 0.56
CA ASP A 95 10.05 2.40 1.23
C ASP A 95 11.06 3.05 0.27
N ASP A 96 12.00 3.83 0.81
CA ASP A 96 13.07 4.47 0.04
C ASP A 96 14.05 3.48 -0.62
N GLU A 97 14.14 2.26 -0.09
CA GLU A 97 14.94 1.17 -0.66
C GLU A 97 14.18 0.40 -1.74
N GLY A 98 12.91 0.74 -2.01
CA GLY A 98 12.07 0.03 -2.98
C GLY A 98 11.55 -1.32 -2.48
N SER A 99 11.59 -1.55 -1.17
CA SER A 99 11.03 -2.74 -0.52
C SER A 99 9.52 -2.60 -0.33
N LEU A 100 8.75 -3.61 -0.72
CA LEU A 100 7.31 -3.64 -0.45
C LEU A 100 7.07 -3.88 1.05
N ILE A 101 6.51 -2.88 1.72
CA ILE A 101 6.25 -2.88 3.17
C ILE A 101 4.86 -3.44 3.47
N ALA A 102 3.87 -2.99 2.72
CA ALA A 102 2.49 -3.35 2.93
C ALA A 102 1.83 -3.63 1.59
N ILE A 103 0.95 -4.62 1.59
CA ILE A 103 0.10 -4.92 0.45
C ILE A 103 -1.33 -5.09 0.91
N GLY A 104 -2.25 -4.38 0.28
CA GLY A 104 -3.68 -4.46 0.55
C GLY A 104 -4.47 -4.81 -0.69
N ASN A 105 -5.57 -5.50 -0.48
CA ASN A 105 -6.57 -5.75 -1.51
C ASN A 105 -7.73 -4.76 -1.32
N THR A 106 -8.17 -4.13 -2.40
CA THR A 106 -9.31 -3.21 -2.43
C THR A 106 -10.24 -3.54 -3.60
N GLN A 107 -11.53 -3.29 -3.48
CA GLN A 107 -12.49 -3.39 -4.57
C GLN A 107 -13.22 -2.04 -4.64
N LYS A 108 -12.50 -1.05 -5.17
CA LYS A 108 -13.05 0.28 -5.46
C LYS A 108 -12.62 0.72 -6.86
N PRO A 109 -13.55 0.93 -7.81
CA PRO A 109 -13.23 1.65 -9.03
C PRO A 109 -12.89 3.11 -8.69
N ILE A 110 -11.90 3.71 -9.36
CA ILE A 110 -11.66 5.18 -9.34
C ILE A 110 -12.75 5.87 -10.17
N ASN A 111 -14.03 5.67 -9.85
CA ASN A 111 -15.11 6.37 -10.53
C ASN A 111 -15.76 7.36 -9.57
N GLN A 112 -15.23 8.58 -9.65
CA GLN A 112 -15.75 9.88 -9.18
C GLN A 112 -15.60 10.20 -7.68
N LEU A 113 -14.59 11.03 -7.39
CA LEU A 113 -14.68 12.10 -6.39
C LEU A 113 -15.59 13.21 -6.93
#